data_AF-A0A954UMB8-F1
#
_entry.id   AF-A0A954UMB8-F1
#
_cell.length_a   1.000
_cell.length_b   1.000
_cell.length_c   1.000
_cell.angle_alpha   90.00
_cell.angle_beta   90.00
_cell.angle_gamma   90.00
#
_symmetry.space_group_name_H-M   'P 1'
#
loop_
_entity.id
_entity.type
_entity.pdbx_description
1 polymer ?
#
loop_
_entity_poly.entity_id
_entity_poly.type
_entity_poly.pdbx_seq_one_letter_code
_entity_poly.pdbx_strand_id
1 'polypeptide(L)' 'MSTAEPLSYEFTGVGTINVGIFLPNWVGDAVMATPTLRALRQHYGRAARITGIMRPHISEVLAGT' A
#
# COMPACT_ATOMS: atom_id res chain seq x y z
N MET A 1 6.59 -29.18 -27.99
CA MET A 1 5.52 -28.48 -27.24
C MET A 1 6.05 -28.26 -25.84
N SER A 2 6.67 -27.09 -25.60
CA SER A 2 7.37 -26.76 -24.36
C SER A 2 6.36 -26.17 -23.38
N THR A 3 6.06 -26.89 -22.30
CA THR A 3 5.34 -26.37 -21.13
C THR A 3 6.27 -25.42 -20.40
N ALA A 4 5.98 -24.12 -20.46
CA ALA A 4 6.66 -23.14 -19.65
C ALA A 4 6.27 -23.38 -18.18
N GLU A 5 7.21 -23.87 -17.39
CA GLU A 5 7.15 -23.86 -15.93
C GLU A 5 6.86 -22.42 -15.44
N PRO A 6 5.94 -22.22 -14.48
CA PRO A 6 5.73 -20.90 -13.91
C PRO A 6 7.01 -20.47 -13.19
N LEU A 7 7.55 -19.30 -13.54
CA LEU A 7 8.67 -18.69 -12.83
C LEU A 7 8.26 -18.46 -11.36
N SER A 8 8.58 -19.40 -10.49
CA SER A 8 8.54 -19.22 -9.04
C SER A 8 9.56 -18.14 -8.71
N TYR A 9 9.08 -16.93 -8.48
CA TYR A 9 9.89 -15.83 -7.99
C TYR A 9 10.28 -16.15 -6.54
N GLU A 10 11.36 -16.91 -6.39
CA GLU A 10 11.96 -17.20 -5.10
C GLU A 10 12.67 -15.92 -4.66
N PHE A 11 11.96 -15.11 -3.86
CA PHE A 11 12.47 -13.84 -3.35
C PHE A 11 13.47 -14.12 -2.23
N THR A 12 14.67 -14.55 -2.62
CA THR A 12 15.82 -14.75 -1.72
C THR A 12 16.41 -13.39 -1.35
N GLY A 13 15.74 -12.72 -0.41
CA GLY A 13 16.21 -11.48 0.19
C GLY A 13 15.32 -11.16 1.38
N VAL A 14 15.91 -10.95 2.56
CA VAL A 14 15.21 -10.41 3.74
C VAL A 14 14.85 -8.96 3.43
N GLY A 15 13.85 -8.75 2.59
CA GLY A 15 13.47 -7.44 2.06
C GLY A 15 11.99 -7.22 2.27
N THR A 16 11.65 -6.46 3.30
CA THR A 16 10.28 -5.97 3.52
C THR A 16 9.77 -5.30 2.24
N ILE A 17 8.54 -5.63 1.81
CA ILE A 17 7.92 -4.98 0.65
C ILE A 17 7.67 -3.50 1.01
N ASN A 18 8.17 -2.56 0.20
CA ASN A 18 7.95 -1.12 0.43
C ASN A 18 6.93 -0.57 -0.56
N VAL A 19 5.82 -0.03 -0.06
CA VAL A 19 4.73 0.53 -0.87
C VAL A 19 4.59 2.01 -0.55
N GLY A 20 4.77 2.86 -1.55
CA GLY A 20 4.47 4.30 -1.47
C GLY A 20 3.08 4.59 -2.05
N ILE A 21 2.26 5.34 -1.32
CA ILE A 21 0.92 5.74 -1.77
C ILE A 21 0.82 7.26 -1.75
N PHE A 22 0.64 7.87 -2.91
CA PHE A 22 0.30 9.29 -3.00
C PHE A 22 -1.18 9.47 -2.68
N LEU A 23 -1.48 10.23 -1.62
CA LEU A 23 -2.87 10.49 -1.26
C LEU A 23 -3.45 11.68 -2.04
N PRO A 24 -4.79 11.69 -2.20
CA PRO A 24 -5.49 12.84 -2.75
C PRO A 24 -5.21 14.13 -1.95
N ASN A 25 -5.25 15.26 -2.64
CA ASN A 25 -5.01 16.56 -2.03
C ASN A 25 -6.25 17.16 -1.34
N TRP A 26 -7.43 16.60 -1.61
CA TRP A 26 -8.72 17.11 -1.12
C TRP A 26 -9.21 16.21 0.01
N VAL A 27 -9.82 16.82 1.04
CA VAL A 27 -10.27 16.09 2.24
C VAL A 27 -11.29 15.01 1.88
N GLY A 28 -12.31 15.34 1.07
CA GLY A 28 -13.34 14.38 0.66
C GLY A 28 -12.76 13.16 -0.04
N ASP A 29 -11.83 13.37 -0.97
CA ASP A 29 -11.17 12.29 -1.70
C ASP A 29 -10.27 11.45 -0.78
N ALA A 30 -9.56 12.08 0.16
CA ALA A 30 -8.75 11.36 1.14
C ALA A 30 -9.60 10.49 2.07
N VAL A 31 -10.76 10.97 2.51
CA VAL A 31 -11.75 10.18 3.26
C VAL A 31 -12.23 8.99 2.42
N MET A 32 -12.58 9.22 1.15
CA MET A 32 -13.02 8.17 0.23
C MET A 32 -11.91 7.15 -0.11
N ALA A 33 -10.64 7.51 0.05
CA ALA A 33 -9.51 6.60 -0.13
C ALA A 33 -9.32 5.62 1.05
N THR A 34 -9.89 5.89 2.22
CA THR A 34 -9.68 5.06 3.43
C THR A 34 -10.05 3.57 3.28
N PRO A 35 -11.13 3.17 2.57
CA PRO A 35 -11.43 1.76 2.34
C PRO A 35 -10.35 1.07 1.49
N THR A 36 -9.78 1.78 0.50
CA THR A 36 -8.68 1.28 -0.31
C THR A 36 -7.41 1.10 0.52
N LEU A 37 -7.07 2.06 1.38
CA LEU A 37 -5.92 1.95 2.28
C LEU A 37 -6.06 0.74 3.23
N ARG A 38 -7.27 0.50 3.74
CA ARG A 38 -7.59 -0.68 4.56
C ARG A 38 -7.42 -1.99 3.79
N ALA A 39 -7.93 -2.06 2.56
CA ALA A 39 -7.80 -3.24 1.71
C ALA A 39 -6.33 -3.54 1.40
N LEU A 40 -5.52 -2.53 1.09
CA LEU A 40 -4.07 -2.68 0.88
C LEU A 40 -3.38 -3.20 2.14
N ARG A 41 -3.72 -2.66 3.32
CA ARG A 41 -3.16 -3.12 4.60
C ARG A 41 -3.52 -4.58 4.89
N GLN A 42 -4.75 -4.99 4.58
CA GLN A 42 -5.20 -6.38 4.74
C GLN A 42 -4.52 -7.33 3.76
N HIS A 43 -4.34 -6.90 2.50
CA HIS A 43 -3.75 -7.72 1.44
C HIS A 43 -2.27 -8.01 1.68
N TYR A 44 -1.47 -6.98 1.97
CA TYR A 44 -0.03 -7.15 2.17
C TYR A 44 0.36 -7.55 3.60
N GLY A 45 -0.54 -7.38 4.56
CA GLY A 45 -0.31 -7.72 5.95
C GLY A 45 0.94 -7.06 6.54
N ARG A 46 1.60 -7.74 7.47
CA ARG A 46 2.80 -7.24 8.17
C ARG A 46 4.10 -7.33 7.35
N ALA A 47 4.09 -8.05 6.23
CA ALA A 47 5.26 -8.20 5.37
C ALA A 47 5.60 -6.93 4.56
N ALA A 48 4.67 -5.97 4.50
CA ALA A 48 4.89 -4.70 3.81
C ALA A 48 4.92 -3.49 4.76
N ARG A 49 5.83 -2.57 4.45
CA ARG A 49 5.84 -1.19 4.96
C ARG A 49 5.10 -0.31 3.95
N ILE A 50 3.97 0.24 4.37
CA ILE A 50 3.15 1.14 3.56
C ILE A 50 3.39 2.57 4.04
N THR A 51 3.80 3.47 3.14
CA THR A 51 4.10 4.88 3.44
C THR A 51 3.18 5.78 2.61
N GLY A 52 2.37 6.61 3.29
CA GLY A 52 1.52 7.61 2.66
C GLY A 52 2.29 8.92 2.41
N ILE A 53 2.18 9.46 1.19
CA ILE A 53 2.75 10.74 0.78
C ILE A 53 1.58 11.70 0.58
N MET A 54 1.51 12.74 1.39
CA MET A 54 0.36 13.63 1.45
C MET A 54 0.75 15.04 1.87
N ARG A 55 -0.15 16.00 1.67
CA ARG A 55 0.01 17.36 2.21
C ARG A 55 -0.27 17.37 3.71
N PRO A 56 0.34 18.27 4.50
CA PRO A 56 0.18 18.30 5.95
C PRO A 56 -1.30 18.31 6.41
N HIS A 57 -2.15 19.11 5.76
CA HIS A 57 -3.58 19.21 6.11
C HIS A 57 -4.40 17.93 5.86
N ILE A 58 -3.88 16.98 5.07
CA ILE A 58 -4.51 15.68 4.86
C ILE A 58 -4.17 14.70 5.98
N SER A 59 -3.03 14.88 6.65
CA SER A 59 -2.58 13.96 7.69
C SER A 59 -3.55 13.85 8.87
N GLU A 60 -4.21 14.96 9.23
CA GLU A 60 -5.20 15.01 10.30
C GLU A 60 -6.43 14.14 10.02
N VAL A 61 -6.80 13.99 8.74
CA VAL A 61 -7.93 13.12 8.32
C VAL A 61 -7.66 11.66 8.67
N LEU A 62 -6.40 11.24 8.68
CA LEU A 62 -5.97 9.87 8.96
C LEU A 62 -5.49 9.66 10.40
N ALA A 63 -5.55 10.67 11.26
CA ALA A 63 -5.03 10.58 12.64
C ALA A 63 -5.80 9.56 13.51
N GLY A 64 -7.00 9.15 13.11
CA GLY A 64 -7.85 8.18 13.82
C GLY A 64 -7.99 6.81 13.15
N THR A 65 -7.22 6.52 12.10
CA THR A 65 -7.25 5.23 11.37
C THR A 65 -6.14 4.29 11.82
#